data_AF-E6QE17-F1
#
_entry.id   AF-E6QE17-F1
#
_cell.length_a   1.000
_cell.length_b   1.000
_cell.length_c   1.000
_cell.angle_alpha   90.00
_cell.angle_beta   90.00
_cell.angle_gamma   90.00
#
_symmetry.space_group_name_H-M   'P 1'
#
loop_
_entity.id
_entity.type
_entity.pdbx_description
1 polymer ?
#
loop_
_entity_poly.entity_id
_entity_poly.type
_entity_poly.pdbx_seq_one_letter_code
_entity_poly.pdbx_strand_id
1 'polypeptide(L)'
;MPTAPQQENVASAIIAIRSAQKLINKEINDSTTTSFAIKLANEYAELGSCLTHLLHAQNAADDAIFDTTASVLKSETSGLTVEEASIKRIITDVNTAQRVVDYITQALSFIAKL
;
A
#
# COMPACT_ATOMS: atom_id res chain seq x y z
N MET A 1 15.26 -6.09 -18.91
CA MET A 1 15.36 -5.57 -17.54
C MET A 1 14.49 -4.31 -17.44
N PRO A 2 13.76 -4.10 -16.33
CA PRO A 2 12.83 -2.99 -16.18
C PRO A 2 13.51 -1.64 -16.40
N THR A 3 12.76 -0.69 -16.95
CA THR A 3 13.29 0.65 -17.23
C THR A 3 13.55 1.44 -15.94
N ALA A 4 14.44 2.42 -15.98
CA ALA A 4 14.70 3.28 -14.83
C ALA A 4 13.41 3.99 -14.29
N PRO A 5 12.51 4.52 -15.14
CA PRO A 5 11.23 5.07 -14.68
C PRO A 5 10.32 4.03 -14.00
N GLN A 6 10.29 2.78 -14.48
CA GLN A 6 9.53 1.71 -13.83
C GLN A 6 10.09 1.40 -12.43
N GLN A 7 11.41 1.31 -12.31
CA GLN A 7 12.08 1.10 -11.02
C GLN A 7 11.86 2.26 -10.03
N GLU A 8 11.81 3.50 -10.52
CA GLU A 8 11.50 4.69 -9.72
C GLU A 8 10.02 4.69 -9.23
N ASN A 9 9.09 4.30 -10.11
CA ASN A 9 7.67 4.16 -9.76
C ASN A 9 7.47 3.07 -8.68
N VAL A 10 8.13 1.91 -8.80
CA VAL A 10 8.08 0.86 -7.77
C VAL A 10 8.64 1.39 -6.44
N ALA A 11 9.81 2.03 -6.45
CA ALA A 11 10.43 2.56 -5.23
C ALA A 11 9.53 3.61 -4.55
N SER A 12 8.89 4.48 -5.34
CA SER A 12 7.97 5.50 -4.84
C SER A 12 6.70 4.88 -4.25
N ALA A 13 6.14 3.85 -4.89
CA ALA A 13 5.02 3.08 -4.34
C ALA A 13 5.39 2.41 -3.00
N ILE A 14 6.59 1.83 -2.90
CA ILE A 14 7.10 1.22 -1.65
C ILE A 14 7.16 2.25 -0.51
N ILE A 15 7.68 3.44 -0.78
CA ILE A 15 7.79 4.51 0.23
C ILE A 15 6.40 4.93 0.72
N ALA A 16 5.45 5.08 -0.20
CA ALA A 16 4.08 5.47 0.11
C ALA A 16 3.37 4.40 0.96
N ILE A 17 3.38 3.12 0.55
CA ILE A 17 2.78 2.01 1.32
C ILE A 17 3.41 1.88 2.72
N ARG A 18 4.73 1.99 2.85
CA ARG A 18 5.39 1.97 4.16
C ARG A 18 4.98 3.14 5.05
N SER A 19 4.69 4.29 4.47
CA SER A 19 4.23 5.47 5.21
C SER A 19 2.80 5.28 5.73
N ALA A 20 1.91 4.71 4.91
CA ALA A 20 0.56 4.29 5.33
C ALA A 20 0.63 3.26 6.48
N GLN A 21 1.43 2.21 6.32
CA GLN A 21 1.62 1.16 7.33
C GLN A 21 2.11 1.71 8.67
N LYS A 22 3.05 2.65 8.68
CA LYS A 22 3.55 3.27 9.91
C LYS A 22 2.46 3.99 10.68
N LEU A 23 1.58 4.71 9.98
CA LEU A 23 0.45 5.42 10.59
C LEU A 23 -0.59 4.44 11.12
N ILE A 24 -0.96 3.42 10.34
CA ILE A 24 -1.89 2.37 10.79
C ILE A 24 -1.35 1.64 12.03
N ASN A 25 -0.08 1.26 12.02
CA ASN A 25 0.53 0.59 13.17
C ASN A 25 0.55 1.48 14.42
N LYS A 26 0.76 2.79 14.25
CA LYS A 26 0.62 3.74 15.36
C LYS A 26 -0.81 3.72 15.92
N GLU A 27 -1.82 3.85 15.07
CA GLU A 27 -3.23 3.81 15.48
C GLU A 27 -3.64 2.48 16.15
N ILE A 28 -3.07 1.35 15.72
CA ILE A 28 -3.25 0.05 16.38
C ILE A 28 -2.73 0.10 17.82
N ASN A 29 -1.52 0.63 18.02
CA ASN A 29 -0.87 0.69 19.34
C ASN A 29 -1.51 1.72 20.28
N ASP A 30 -2.00 2.84 19.73
CA ASP A 30 -2.66 3.90 20.49
C ASP A 30 -4.14 3.56 20.79
N SER A 31 -4.73 2.55 20.12
CA SER A 31 -6.11 2.17 20.30
C SER A 31 -6.38 1.50 21.66
N THR A 32 -7.38 2.02 22.37
CA THR A 32 -7.92 1.41 23.59
C THR A 32 -9.03 0.39 23.30
N THR A 33 -9.39 0.18 22.03
CA THR A 33 -10.50 -0.70 21.63
C THR A 33 -10.00 -1.86 20.79
N THR A 34 -10.11 -3.08 21.32
CA THR A 34 -9.60 -4.30 20.67
C THR A 34 -10.24 -4.55 19.30
N SER A 35 -11.54 -4.30 19.13
CA SER A 35 -12.22 -4.50 17.84
C SER A 35 -11.74 -3.52 16.76
N PHE A 36 -11.37 -2.29 17.14
CA PHE A 36 -10.76 -1.31 16.24
C PHE A 36 -9.34 -1.75 15.86
N ALA A 37 -8.54 -2.18 16.83
CA ALA A 37 -7.19 -2.65 16.61
C ALA A 37 -7.15 -3.88 15.67
N ILE A 38 -8.08 -4.83 15.83
CA ILE A 38 -8.21 -6.00 14.94
C ILE A 38 -8.53 -5.57 13.50
N LYS A 39 -9.47 -4.64 13.30
CA LYS A 39 -9.81 -4.16 11.96
C LYS A 39 -8.62 -3.49 11.28
N LEU A 40 -7.91 -2.61 11.99
CA LEU A 40 -6.70 -1.97 11.46
C LEU A 40 -5.56 -2.96 11.20
N ALA A 41 -5.42 -4.00 12.02
CA ALA A 41 -4.42 -5.04 11.81
C ALA A 41 -4.68 -5.82 10.51
N ASN A 42 -5.94 -6.04 10.14
CA ASN A 42 -6.28 -6.64 8.85
C ASN A 42 -5.89 -5.71 7.69
N GLU A 43 -6.26 -4.43 7.75
CA GLU A 43 -5.86 -3.45 6.72
C GLU A 43 -4.33 -3.34 6.61
N TYR A 44 -3.61 -3.39 7.74
CA TYR A 44 -2.14 -3.41 7.76
C TYR A 44 -1.56 -4.65 7.05
N ALA A 45 -2.19 -5.81 7.21
CA ALA A 45 -1.74 -7.07 6.61
C ALA A 45 -1.92 -7.07 5.09
N GLU A 46 -3.06 -6.56 4.59
CA GLU A 46 -3.31 -6.43 3.15
C GLU A 46 -2.29 -5.49 2.47
N LEU A 47 -2.02 -4.32 3.08
CA LEU A 47 -0.94 -3.44 2.63
C LEU A 47 0.45 -4.12 2.64
N GLY A 48 0.67 -5.07 3.57
CA GLY A 48 1.88 -5.87 3.64
C GLY A 48 2.03 -6.86 2.49
N SER A 49 0.91 -7.43 2.03
CA SER A 49 0.87 -8.27 0.82
C SER A 49 1.29 -7.47 -0.41
N CYS A 50 0.67 -6.30 -0.63
CA CYS A 50 1.01 -5.41 -1.74
C CYS A 50 2.49 -4.98 -1.69
N LEU A 51 3.01 -4.64 -0.50
CA LEU A 51 4.42 -4.29 -0.32
C LEU A 51 5.37 -5.43 -0.73
N THR A 52 4.98 -6.69 -0.50
CA THR A 52 5.77 -7.86 -0.89
C THR A 52 5.87 -7.97 -2.41
N HIS A 53 4.77 -7.77 -3.13
CA HIS A 53 4.78 -7.74 -4.60
C HIS A 53 5.59 -6.57 -5.16
N LEU A 54 5.51 -5.38 -4.54
CA LEU A 54 6.36 -4.25 -4.93
C LEU A 54 7.85 -4.54 -4.76
N LEU A 55 8.25 -5.15 -3.63
CA LEU A 55 9.64 -5.55 -3.41
C LEU A 55 10.11 -6.63 -4.39
N HIS A 56 9.21 -7.53 -4.81
CA HIS A 56 9.51 -8.50 -5.84
C HIS A 56 9.74 -7.83 -7.20
N ALA A 57 8.88 -6.88 -7.59
CA ALA A 57 9.04 -6.09 -8.81
C ALA A 57 10.35 -5.27 -8.80
N GLN A 58 10.71 -4.67 -7.67
CA GLN A 58 11.96 -3.91 -7.53
C GLN A 58 13.20 -4.78 -7.78
N ASN A 59 13.18 -6.03 -7.29
CA ASN A 59 14.29 -6.96 -7.41
C ASN A 59 14.30 -7.77 -8.72
N ALA A 60 13.28 -7.61 -9.57
CA ALA A 60 13.20 -8.33 -10.84
C ALA A 60 14.25 -7.81 -11.83
N ALA A 61 15.19 -8.68 -12.20
CA ALA A 61 16.16 -8.41 -13.26
C ALA A 61 15.62 -8.76 -14.67
N ASP A 62 14.57 -9.58 -14.73
CA ASP A 62 13.94 -10.10 -15.94
C ASP A 62 12.62 -9.36 -16.25
N ASP A 63 12.39 -9.03 -17.52
CA ASP A 63 11.20 -8.25 -17.94
C ASP A 63 9.91 -9.04 -17.82
N ALA A 64 9.91 -10.34 -18.12
CA ALA A 64 8.69 -11.15 -18.04
C ALA A 64 8.25 -11.33 -16.59
N ILE A 65 9.21 -11.45 -15.66
CA ILE A 65 8.93 -11.47 -14.21
C ILE A 65 8.37 -10.12 -13.76
N PHE A 66 8.97 -9.02 -14.21
CA PHE A 66 8.50 -7.68 -13.89
C PHE A 66 7.08 -7.44 -14.41
N ASP A 67 6.81 -7.75 -15.68
CA ASP A 67 5.49 -7.55 -16.30
C ASP A 67 4.40 -8.37 -15.60
N THR A 68 4.72 -9.61 -15.21
CA THR A 68 3.82 -10.45 -14.43
C THR A 68 3.50 -9.79 -13.08
N THR A 69 4.53 -9.32 -12.38
CA THR A 69 4.36 -8.68 -11.06
C THR A 69 3.62 -7.35 -11.17
N ALA A 70 3.91 -6.55 -12.19
CA ALA A 70 3.22 -5.29 -12.48
C ALA A 70 1.73 -5.53 -12.81
N SER A 71 1.41 -6.61 -13.53
CA SER A 71 0.03 -7.01 -13.79
C SER A 71 -0.71 -7.39 -12.50
N VAL A 72 -0.07 -8.15 -11.61
CA VAL A 72 -0.63 -8.48 -10.29
C VAL A 72 -0.89 -7.19 -9.49
N LEU A 73 0.11 -6.31 -9.39
CA LEU A 73 -0.02 -5.02 -8.70
C LEU A 73 -1.15 -4.16 -9.26
N LYS A 74 -1.31 -4.12 -10.59
CA LYS A 74 -2.43 -3.42 -11.23
C LYS A 74 -3.78 -4.04 -10.88
N SER A 75 -3.88 -5.37 -10.80
CA SER A 75 -5.12 -6.03 -10.37
C SER A 75 -5.47 -5.76 -8.90
N GLU A 76 -4.45 -5.60 -8.05
CA GLU A 76 -4.60 -5.28 -6.62
C GLU A 76 -5.03 -3.83 -6.36
N THR A 77 -4.91 -2.92 -7.33
CA THR A 77 -5.34 -1.51 -7.16
C THR A 77 -6.81 -1.36 -6.75
N SER A 78 -7.67 -2.29 -7.20
CA SER A 78 -9.07 -2.34 -6.79
C SER A 78 -9.25 -2.67 -5.30
N GLY A 79 -8.44 -3.59 -4.77
CA GLY A 79 -8.40 -3.94 -3.35
C GLY A 79 -7.94 -2.77 -2.49
N LEU A 80 -6.82 -2.13 -2.88
CA LEU A 80 -6.29 -0.94 -2.20
C LEU A 80 -7.28 0.23 -2.16
N THR A 81 -8.13 0.39 -3.18
CA THR A 81 -9.19 1.42 -3.19
C THR A 81 -10.30 1.10 -2.19
N VAL A 82 -10.61 -0.19 -1.98
CA VAL A 82 -11.57 -0.64 -0.96
C VAL A 82 -10.98 -0.45 0.44
N GLU A 83 -9.71 -0.80 0.64
CA GLU A 83 -8.97 -0.59 1.88
C GLU A 83 -8.93 0.90 2.26
N GLU A 84 -8.69 1.80 1.29
CA GLU A 84 -8.74 3.25 1.49
C GLU A 84 -10.09 3.69 2.10
N ALA A 85 -11.21 3.22 1.53
CA ALA A 85 -12.55 3.54 2.01
C ALA A 85 -12.85 2.90 3.39
N SER A 86 -12.27 1.73 3.67
CA SER A 86 -12.38 1.06 4.97
C SER A 86 -11.64 1.83 6.06
N ILE A 87 -10.38 2.19 5.82
CA ILE A 87 -9.52 2.94 6.75
C ILE A 87 -10.15 4.29 7.14
N LYS A 88 -10.75 5.02 6.17
CA LYS A 88 -11.50 6.26 6.44
C LYS A 88 -12.63 6.08 7.45
N ARG A 89 -13.25 4.90 7.51
CA ARG A 89 -14.35 4.59 8.43
C ARG A 89 -13.86 4.04 9.76
N ILE A 90 -12.69 3.42 9.77
CA ILE A 90 -12.11 2.85 10.98
C ILE A 90 -11.48 3.97 11.79
N ILE A 91 -10.50 4.70 11.25
CA ILE A 91 -9.74 5.73 11.99
C ILE A 91 -10.62 6.94 12.31
N THR A 92 -10.79 7.23 13.60
CA THR A 92 -11.63 8.34 14.10
C THR A 92 -10.97 9.71 13.92
N ASP A 93 -9.63 9.79 14.00
CA ASP A 93 -8.89 11.02 13.69
C ASP A 93 -8.87 11.26 12.18
N VAL A 94 -9.69 12.22 11.75
CA VAL A 94 -9.85 12.59 10.34
C VAL A 94 -8.52 12.99 9.68
N ASN A 95 -7.60 13.63 10.41
CA ASN A 95 -6.31 14.03 9.83
C ASN A 95 -5.41 12.82 9.60
N THR A 96 -5.36 11.89 10.55
CA THR A 96 -4.58 10.66 10.39
C THR A 96 -5.18 9.75 9.32
N ALA A 97 -6.51 9.60 9.30
CA ALA A 97 -7.23 8.88 8.25
C ALA A 97 -6.91 9.44 6.87
N GLN A 98 -6.98 10.77 6.71
CA GLN A 98 -6.66 11.43 5.43
C GLN A 98 -5.21 11.21 5.01
N ARG A 99 -4.25 11.26 5.94
CA ARG A 99 -2.84 11.01 5.59
C ARG A 99 -2.57 9.57 5.15
N VAL A 100 -3.19 8.58 5.81
CA VAL A 100 -3.09 7.17 5.40
C VAL A 100 -3.63 7.01 3.98
N VAL A 101 -4.80 7.59 3.72
CA VAL A 101 -5.45 7.62 2.41
C VAL A 101 -4.55 8.26 1.36
N ASP A 102 -3.99 9.44 1.64
CA ASP A 102 -3.15 10.17 0.69
C ASP A 102 -1.92 9.34 0.28
N TYR A 103 -1.35 8.57 1.21
CA TYR A 103 -0.26 7.65 0.91
C TYR A 103 -0.71 6.45 0.06
N ILE A 104 -1.88 5.87 0.34
CA ILE A 104 -2.45 4.79 -0.48
C ILE A 104 -2.73 5.31 -1.91
N THR A 105 -3.37 6.47 -2.04
CA THR A 105 -3.64 7.10 -3.34
C THR A 105 -2.35 7.43 -4.10
N GLN A 106 -1.31 7.91 -3.42
CA GLN A 106 0.01 8.11 -4.03
C GLN A 106 0.59 6.79 -4.55
N ALA A 107 0.57 5.73 -3.76
CA ALA A 107 1.04 4.40 -4.18
C ALA A 107 0.30 3.91 -5.44
N LEU A 108 -1.04 4.02 -5.44
CA LEU A 108 -1.88 3.69 -6.59
C LEU A 108 -1.47 4.46 -7.84
N SER A 109 -1.17 5.75 -7.71
CA SER A 109 -0.75 6.59 -8.84
C SER A 109 0.59 6.16 -9.46
N PHE A 110 1.49 5.58 -8.66
CA PHE A 110 2.75 5.02 -9.13
C PHE A 110 2.56 3.64 -9.75
N ILE A 111 1.74 2.78 -9.15
CA ILE A 111 1.39 1.46 -9.68
C ILE A 111 0.73 1.58 -11.06
N ALA A 112 -0.12 2.59 -11.26
CA ALA A 112 -0.75 2.86 -12.55
C ALA A 112 0.25 3.19 -13.68
N LYS A 113 1.48 3.57 -13.34
CA LYS A 113 2.55 3.96 -14.28
C LYS A 113 3.61 2.86 -14.49
N LEU A 114 3.43 1.68 -13.89
CA LEU A 114 4.28 0.50 -14.13
C LEU A 114 4.01 -0.09 -15.51
#